data_AF-A0A7V9B101-F1
#
_entry.id   AF-A0A7V9B101-F1
#
_cell.length_a   1.000
_cell.length_b   1.000
_cell.length_c   1.000
_cell.angle_alpha   90.00
_cell.angle_beta   90.00
_cell.angle_gamma   90.00
#
_symmetry.space_group_name_H-M   'P 1'
#
loop_
_entity.id
_entity.type
_entity.pdbx_description
1 polymer ?
#
loop_
_entity_poly.entity_id
_entity_poly.type
_entity_poly.pdbx_seq_one_letter_code
_entity_poly.pdbx_strand_id
1 'polypeptide(L)'
;MVRGDDNGLPGSEYGRIVTQNHLWTPWRMQYIAGGARELGCIFCNRRDTEDDVAGLVLYRGTYSYIMMNLFPYNTGHVMIVPNDHAATLDLIDDPTLIEMARMAPPVTAALRRVLNCDGFNLGLNLGAVAGAGVADHLHQHIVPRWTGDANFMPILASTMVMPELIPATYAKARAELNRELGSATSVASVVLVDGARSILLRDGHLPLAEAETRYPLWLSALELVGPVAGGATITGWAGELRGAGPGPSVPVLTIRARGEALADGWEAVSVEHIERRELDPEEIAVVEAVLATVANDEERSTQNQTRH
;
A
#
# COMPACT_ATOMS: atom_id res chain seq x y z
N MET A 1 14.23 61.19 52.85
CA MET A 1 14.10 59.75 53.19
C MET A 1 12.86 59.25 52.46
N VAL A 2 12.88 58.69 51.24
CA VAL A 2 13.65 57.54 50.68
C VAL A 2 13.26 56.26 51.45
N ARG A 3 12.63 55.20 50.93
CA ARG A 3 12.45 54.56 49.59
C ARG A 3 10.99 54.01 49.49
N GLY A 4 10.36 53.73 48.36
CA GLY A 4 10.76 53.69 46.95
C GLY A 4 9.80 52.76 46.18
N ASP A 5 9.37 53.19 45.00
CA ASP A 5 8.62 52.43 43.99
C ASP A 5 9.47 51.27 43.41
N ASP A 6 8.80 50.30 42.74
CA ASP A 6 9.17 49.71 41.43
C ASP A 6 8.84 48.21 41.24
N ASN A 7 7.91 47.96 40.30
CA ASN A 7 8.02 47.13 39.09
C ASN A 7 8.67 45.72 39.12
N GLY A 8 7.87 44.73 38.66
CA GLY A 8 8.33 43.45 38.10
C GLY A 8 7.22 42.54 37.54
N LEU A 9 6.90 42.67 36.25
CA LEU A 9 6.18 41.69 35.38
C LEU A 9 7.06 40.42 35.12
N PRO A 10 6.66 39.31 34.40
CA PRO A 10 5.52 39.12 33.47
C PRO A 10 4.78 37.72 33.43
N GLY A 11 3.65 37.66 32.71
CA GLY A 11 3.11 36.53 31.88
C GLY A 11 2.82 35.15 32.53
N SER A 12 1.66 34.52 32.33
CA SER A 12 1.29 33.94 31.03
C SER A 12 -0.21 33.62 30.91
N GLU A 13 -0.75 33.97 29.75
CA GLU A 13 -1.96 33.40 29.17
C GLU A 13 -1.85 31.87 29.10
N TYR A 14 -2.86 31.10 29.53
CA TYR A 14 -3.23 29.82 28.90
C TYR A 14 -4.65 29.42 29.32
N GLY A 15 -5.63 30.25 28.96
CA GLY A 15 -7.03 29.85 28.89
C GLY A 15 -7.40 29.47 27.47
N ARG A 16 -6.70 28.50 26.88
CA ARG A 16 -7.00 28.06 25.50
C ARG A 16 -8.16 27.07 25.58
N ILE A 17 -9.35 27.51 25.15
CA ILE A 17 -10.46 26.64 24.81
C ILE A 17 -9.93 25.64 23.78
N VAL A 18 -9.77 24.37 24.18
CA VAL A 18 -9.46 23.30 23.25
C VAL A 18 -10.77 23.01 22.51
N THR A 19 -10.96 23.65 21.37
CA THR A 19 -12.03 23.31 20.43
C THR A 19 -11.81 21.88 19.97
N GLN A 20 -12.78 21.00 20.22
CA GLN A 20 -12.74 19.64 19.69
C GLN A 20 -12.70 19.71 18.15
N ASN A 21 -11.59 19.29 17.56
CA ASN A 21 -11.48 19.12 16.12
C ASN A 21 -12.12 17.79 15.75
N HIS A 22 -13.36 17.86 15.27
CA HIS A 22 -14.05 16.73 14.68
C HIS A 22 -13.31 16.32 13.38
N LEU A 23 -12.87 15.07 13.26
CA LEU A 23 -12.44 14.52 11.97
C LEU A 23 -13.70 14.25 11.14
N TRP A 24 -13.97 15.11 10.17
CA TRP A 24 -15.02 14.91 9.18
C TRP A 24 -14.43 14.23 7.93
N THR A 25 -15.00 13.11 7.49
CA THR A 25 -14.73 12.50 6.17
C THR A 25 -16.01 12.37 5.36
N PRO A 26 -16.56 13.46 4.80
CA PRO A 26 -17.93 13.47 4.29
C PRO A 26 -18.15 12.59 3.04
N TRP A 27 -17.10 12.29 2.25
CA TRP A 27 -17.18 11.31 1.14
C TRP A 27 -17.55 9.90 1.63
N ARG A 28 -17.13 9.53 2.84
CA ARG A 28 -17.47 8.25 3.48
C ARG A 28 -18.98 8.14 3.69
N MET A 29 -19.64 9.24 4.06
CA MET A 29 -21.09 9.27 4.28
C MET A 29 -21.88 9.06 2.97
N GLN A 30 -21.40 9.61 1.85
CA GLN A 30 -22.06 9.46 0.55
C GLN A 30 -21.99 8.02 0.02
N TYR A 31 -20.91 7.28 0.30
CA TYR A 31 -20.75 5.90 -0.18
C TYR A 31 -21.30 4.83 0.77
N ILE A 32 -21.27 5.03 2.10
CA ILE A 32 -21.98 4.15 3.05
C ILE A 32 -23.48 4.09 2.70
N ALA A 33 -24.03 5.16 2.12
CA ALA A 33 -25.41 5.23 1.67
C ALA A 33 -25.68 4.57 0.29
N GLY A 34 -24.66 4.25 -0.53
CA GLY A 34 -24.84 3.93 -1.95
C GLY A 34 -24.03 2.77 -2.54
N GLY A 35 -23.13 2.13 -1.79
CA GLY A 35 -22.38 0.98 -2.29
C GLY A 35 -23.25 -0.29 -2.42
N ALA A 36 -23.10 -1.03 -3.52
CA ALA A 36 -23.63 -2.39 -3.62
C ALA A 36 -23.02 -3.21 -2.47
N ARG A 37 -23.84 -3.58 -1.48
CA ARG A 37 -23.41 -4.48 -0.41
C ARG A 37 -23.13 -5.84 -1.05
N GLU A 38 -21.86 -6.23 -1.08
CA GLU A 38 -21.51 -7.61 -1.39
C GLU A 38 -22.21 -8.55 -0.40
N LEU A 39 -22.60 -9.74 -0.87
CA LEU A 39 -23.23 -10.73 -0.01
C LEU A 39 -22.19 -11.26 0.99
N GLY A 40 -22.55 -11.31 2.27
CA GLY A 40 -21.68 -11.81 3.34
C GLY A 40 -20.74 -10.76 3.94
N CYS A 41 -19.73 -11.22 4.68
CA CYS A 41 -18.74 -10.37 5.30
C CYS A 41 -17.60 -10.06 4.32
N ILE A 42 -17.34 -8.77 4.08
CA ILE A 42 -16.28 -8.30 3.18
C ILE A 42 -14.92 -8.92 3.52
N PHE A 43 -14.62 -9.06 4.82
CA PHE A 43 -13.35 -9.58 5.29
C PHE A 43 -13.23 -11.10 5.14
N CYS A 44 -14.33 -11.84 5.26
CA CYS A 44 -14.33 -13.27 4.94
C CYS A 44 -14.13 -13.46 3.44
N ASN A 45 -14.83 -12.67 2.61
CA ASN A 45 -14.68 -12.72 1.16
C ASN A 45 -13.23 -12.40 0.72
N ARG A 46 -12.56 -11.43 1.37
CA ARG A 46 -11.14 -11.12 1.10
C ARG A 46 -10.17 -12.14 1.68
N ARG A 47 -10.50 -12.79 2.78
CA ARG A 47 -9.72 -13.93 3.29
C ARG A 47 -9.79 -15.10 2.32
N ASP A 48 -10.95 -15.38 1.74
CA ASP A 48 -11.20 -16.59 0.95
C ASP A 48 -10.88 -16.43 -0.54
N THR A 49 -10.59 -15.22 -1.02
CA THR A 49 -10.11 -15.00 -2.39
C THR A 49 -8.63 -15.37 -2.52
N GLU A 50 -8.26 -15.96 -3.66
CA GLU A 50 -6.86 -16.19 -4.05
C GLU A 50 -6.23 -14.95 -4.70
N ASP A 51 -7.03 -13.98 -5.14
CA ASP A 51 -6.56 -12.74 -5.75
C ASP A 51 -6.32 -11.66 -4.67
N ASP A 52 -5.13 -11.72 -4.08
CA ASP A 52 -4.69 -10.74 -3.08
C ASP A 52 -4.66 -9.31 -3.61
N VAL A 53 -4.35 -9.12 -4.90
CA VAL A 53 -4.22 -7.79 -5.49
C VAL A 53 -5.61 -7.15 -5.61
N ALA A 54 -6.58 -7.86 -6.17
CA ALA A 54 -7.97 -7.40 -6.21
C ALA A 54 -8.61 -7.32 -4.81
N GLY A 55 -8.16 -8.16 -3.88
CA GLY A 55 -8.52 -8.14 -2.47
C GLY A 55 -7.88 -7.03 -1.65
N LEU A 56 -6.87 -6.34 -2.19
CA LEU A 56 -5.99 -5.44 -1.46
C LEU A 56 -5.35 -6.07 -0.21
N VAL A 57 -5.16 -7.40 -0.22
CA VAL A 57 -4.49 -8.15 0.84
C VAL A 57 -2.98 -8.00 0.66
N LEU A 58 -2.30 -7.51 1.69
CA LEU A 58 -0.86 -7.25 1.70
C LEU A 58 -0.06 -8.41 2.27
N TYR A 59 -0.61 -9.13 3.24
CA TYR A 59 0.07 -10.23 3.94
C TYR A 59 -0.94 -11.17 4.57
N ARG A 60 -0.64 -12.48 4.59
CA ARG A 60 -1.45 -13.52 5.21
C ARG A 60 -0.63 -14.23 6.29
N GLY A 61 -1.06 -14.09 7.55
CA GLY A 61 -0.51 -14.81 8.69
C GLY A 61 -1.30 -16.08 9.01
N THR A 62 -1.06 -16.64 10.19
CA THR A 62 -1.68 -17.89 10.64
C THR A 62 -3.12 -17.65 11.10
N TYR A 63 -3.33 -16.59 11.86
CA TYR A 63 -4.59 -16.27 12.54
C TYR A 63 -5.21 -14.95 12.07
N SER A 64 -4.44 -14.13 11.36
CA SER A 64 -4.81 -12.80 10.91
C SER A 64 -4.09 -12.44 9.61
N TYR A 65 -4.63 -11.46 8.91
CA TYR A 65 -4.08 -10.95 7.66
C TYR A 65 -4.12 -9.42 7.64
N ILE A 66 -3.37 -8.82 6.73
CA ILE A 66 -3.22 -7.38 6.57
C ILE A 66 -3.79 -7.01 5.21
N MET A 67 -4.64 -5.99 5.16
CA MET A 67 -5.17 -5.47 3.90
C MET A 67 -5.22 -3.94 3.88
N MET A 68 -5.19 -3.33 2.69
CA MET A 68 -5.48 -1.90 2.57
C MET A 68 -6.97 -1.63 2.68
N ASN A 69 -7.32 -0.49 3.27
CA ASN A 69 -8.68 0.00 3.21
C ASN A 69 -8.93 0.65 1.84
N LEU A 70 -9.93 0.15 1.12
CA LEU A 70 -10.36 0.72 -0.17
C LEU A 70 -10.84 2.17 -0.04
N PHE A 71 -11.34 2.55 1.14
CA PHE A 71 -11.79 3.90 1.49
C PHE A 71 -10.90 4.47 2.60
N PRO A 72 -9.65 4.82 2.29
CA PRO A 72 -8.67 5.23 3.27
C PRO A 72 -9.07 6.50 4.01
N TYR A 73 -8.64 6.65 5.27
CA TYR A 73 -8.65 7.95 5.95
C TYR A 73 -7.50 8.83 5.47
N ASN A 74 -6.37 8.21 5.14
CA ASN A 74 -5.17 8.78 4.53
C ASN A 74 -4.53 7.69 3.66
N THR A 75 -3.72 8.09 2.67
CA THR A 75 -2.91 7.15 1.87
C THR A 75 -2.15 6.18 2.77
N GLY A 76 -2.19 4.89 2.42
CA GLY A 76 -1.59 3.83 3.23
C GLY A 76 -2.39 3.38 4.45
N HIS A 77 -3.68 3.74 4.56
CA HIS A 77 -4.56 3.18 5.58
C HIS A 77 -4.70 1.67 5.37
N VAL A 78 -4.22 0.90 6.35
CA VAL A 78 -4.32 -0.57 6.37
C VAL A 78 -5.12 -1.05 7.57
N MET A 79 -5.55 -2.29 7.50
CA MET A 79 -6.31 -2.99 8.52
C MET A 79 -5.65 -4.34 8.80
N ILE A 80 -5.47 -4.67 10.08
CA ILE A 80 -5.14 -6.02 10.53
C ILE A 80 -6.45 -6.70 10.93
N VAL A 81 -6.72 -7.86 10.35
CA VAL A 81 -8.02 -8.52 10.41
C VAL A 81 -7.82 -9.98 10.85
N PRO A 82 -8.52 -10.47 11.87
CA PRO A 82 -8.50 -11.89 12.21
C PRO A 82 -9.11 -12.71 11.08
N ASN A 83 -8.56 -13.90 10.85
CA ASN A 83 -9.08 -14.86 9.88
C ASN A 83 -10.50 -15.27 10.26
N ASP A 84 -10.74 -15.55 11.54
CA ASP A 84 -12.06 -15.93 12.03
C ASP A 84 -13.00 -14.74 12.14
N HIS A 85 -14.28 -15.01 11.84
CA HIS A 85 -15.33 -14.00 11.91
C HIS A 85 -15.72 -13.77 13.38
N ALA A 86 -15.23 -12.68 13.96
CA ALA A 86 -15.52 -12.29 15.33
C ALA A 86 -15.72 -10.78 15.43
N ALA A 87 -16.81 -10.35 16.06
CA ALA A 87 -17.16 -8.93 16.14
C ALA A 87 -16.37 -8.15 17.20
N THR A 88 -15.93 -8.84 18.26
CA THR A 88 -15.38 -8.21 19.47
C THR A 88 -14.16 -8.98 19.98
N LEU A 89 -13.36 -8.30 20.82
CA LEU A 89 -12.10 -8.85 21.35
C LEU A 89 -12.31 -10.07 22.27
N ASP A 90 -13.45 -10.17 22.96
CA ASP A 90 -13.79 -11.29 23.83
C ASP A 90 -14.17 -12.57 23.08
N LEU A 91 -14.40 -12.48 21.76
CA LEU A 91 -14.72 -13.61 20.89
C LEU A 91 -13.49 -14.14 20.14
N ILE A 92 -12.31 -13.60 20.41
CA ILE A 92 -11.05 -13.96 19.75
C ILE A 92 -10.15 -14.69 20.75
N ASP A 93 -9.45 -15.72 20.27
CA ASP A 93 -8.50 -16.47 21.08
C ASP A 93 -7.15 -15.74 21.26
N ASP A 94 -6.41 -16.11 22.31
CA ASP A 94 -5.13 -15.49 22.63
C ASP A 94 -4.12 -15.55 21.46
N PRO A 95 -3.97 -16.67 20.71
CA PRO A 95 -3.09 -16.72 19.55
C PRO A 95 -3.39 -15.65 18.49
N THR A 96 -4.67 -15.44 18.17
CA THR A 96 -5.07 -14.41 17.19
C THR A 96 -4.79 -13.01 17.71
N LEU A 97 -5.14 -12.70 18.98
CA LEU A 97 -4.85 -11.40 19.58
C LEU A 97 -3.34 -11.09 19.59
N ILE A 98 -2.52 -12.09 19.92
CA ILE A 98 -1.06 -11.98 19.93
C ILE A 98 -0.53 -11.74 18.51
N GLU A 99 -1.02 -12.47 17.50
CA GLU A 99 -0.58 -12.28 16.13
C GLU A 99 -0.94 -10.89 15.60
N MET A 100 -2.18 -10.44 15.83
CA MET A 100 -2.61 -9.09 15.44
C MET A 100 -1.71 -8.01 16.07
N ALA A 101 -1.41 -8.14 17.37
CA ALA A 101 -0.53 -7.20 18.07
C ALA A 101 0.91 -7.24 17.52
N ARG A 102 1.40 -8.43 17.13
CA ARG A 102 2.74 -8.62 16.55
C ARG A 102 2.84 -8.15 15.10
N MET A 103 1.74 -8.09 14.36
CA MET A 103 1.71 -7.53 13.01
C MET A 103 1.79 -5.99 12.99
N ALA A 104 1.37 -5.30 14.06
CA ALA A 104 1.35 -3.85 14.07
C ALA A 104 2.75 -3.19 13.92
N PRO A 105 3.82 -3.62 14.64
CA PRO A 105 5.15 -3.06 14.45
C PRO A 105 5.70 -3.14 13.02
N PRO A 106 5.76 -4.33 12.35
CA PRO A 106 6.27 -4.42 10.98
C PRO A 106 5.42 -3.62 9.99
N VAL A 107 4.10 -3.53 10.18
CA VAL A 107 3.24 -2.65 9.37
C VAL A 107 3.65 -1.20 9.48
N THR A 108 3.82 -0.69 10.70
CA THR A 108 4.20 0.72 10.89
C THR A 108 5.61 1.01 10.38
N ALA A 109 6.54 0.04 10.46
CA ALA A 109 7.88 0.16 9.89
C ALA A 109 7.84 0.23 8.36
N ALA A 110 7.13 -0.70 7.72
CA ALA A 110 6.93 -0.75 6.27
C ALA A 110 6.29 0.55 5.77
N LEU A 111 5.15 0.96 6.34
CA LEU A 111 4.44 2.17 5.91
C LEU A 111 5.26 3.45 6.13
N ARG A 112 6.02 3.55 7.22
CA ARG A 112 6.92 4.70 7.44
C ARG A 112 7.98 4.76 6.35
N ARG A 113 8.52 3.63 5.93
CA ARG A 113 9.53 3.57 4.85
C ARG A 113 8.94 3.92 3.48
N VAL A 114 7.70 3.49 3.21
CA VAL A 114 7.01 3.79 1.94
C VAL A 114 6.61 5.25 1.84
N LEU A 115 6.05 5.80 2.92
CA LEU A 115 5.29 7.05 2.89
C LEU A 115 5.99 8.22 3.58
N ASN A 116 7.10 7.96 4.28
CA ASN A 116 7.81 8.93 5.10
C ASN A 116 6.86 9.71 6.03
N CYS A 117 5.94 8.99 6.69
CA CYS A 117 4.97 9.58 7.59
C CYS A 117 5.55 9.88 8.98
N ASP A 118 5.08 10.95 9.61
CA ASP A 118 5.57 11.42 10.91
C ASP A 118 5.05 10.56 12.07
N GLY A 119 3.87 9.95 11.91
CA GLY A 119 3.24 9.17 12.97
C GLY A 119 2.11 8.27 12.48
N PHE A 120 1.43 7.62 13.42
CA PHE A 120 0.32 6.72 13.13
C PHE A 120 -0.80 6.86 14.17
N ASN A 121 -2.04 6.64 13.73
CA ASN A 121 -3.13 6.24 14.62
C ASN A 121 -3.41 4.76 14.47
N LEU A 122 -3.45 4.05 15.59
CA LEU A 122 -3.85 2.66 15.65
C LEU A 122 -5.12 2.58 16.49
N GLY A 123 -6.14 1.86 16.03
CA GLY A 123 -7.42 1.84 16.74
C GLY A 123 -8.37 0.74 16.29
N LEU A 124 -9.31 0.42 17.18
CA LEU A 124 -10.41 -0.51 16.97
C LEU A 124 -11.72 0.24 17.22
N ASN A 125 -12.68 0.06 16.32
CA ASN A 125 -14.05 0.52 16.54
C ASN A 125 -14.89 -0.72 16.85
N LEU A 126 -15.41 -0.84 18.08
CA LEU A 126 -16.18 -2.01 18.52
C LEU A 126 -17.68 -1.67 18.54
N GLY A 127 -18.44 -2.34 17.68
CA GLY A 127 -19.87 -2.10 17.50
C GLY A 127 -20.19 -0.86 16.65
N ALA A 128 -21.41 -0.84 16.10
CA ALA A 128 -21.85 0.21 15.17
C ALA A 128 -21.78 1.62 15.77
N VAL A 129 -22.09 1.77 17.06
CA VAL A 129 -22.08 3.07 17.77
C VAL A 129 -20.67 3.65 17.87
N ALA A 130 -19.63 2.82 17.89
CA ALA A 130 -18.24 3.27 17.88
C ALA A 130 -17.73 3.67 16.48
N GLY A 131 -18.58 3.64 15.45
CA GLY A 131 -18.22 4.02 14.08
C GLY A 131 -17.61 2.89 13.25
N ALA A 132 -17.77 1.63 13.68
CA ALA A 132 -17.38 0.46 12.90
C ALA A 132 -18.17 0.42 11.58
N GLY A 133 -17.48 0.56 10.45
CA GLY A 133 -18.11 0.47 9.12
C GLY A 133 -18.60 -0.95 8.81
N VAL A 134 -17.95 -1.95 9.41
CA VAL A 134 -18.33 -3.35 9.43
C VAL A 134 -18.29 -3.79 10.89
N ALA A 135 -19.45 -3.79 11.56
CA ALA A 135 -19.51 -3.98 13.00
C ALA A 135 -19.31 -5.44 13.44
N ASP A 136 -19.58 -6.39 12.55
CA ASP A 136 -19.66 -7.82 12.89
C ASP A 136 -18.33 -8.55 12.75
N HIS A 137 -17.27 -7.88 12.28
CA HIS A 137 -15.94 -8.47 12.13
C HIS A 137 -14.88 -7.45 12.50
N LEU A 138 -14.12 -7.77 13.55
CA LEU A 138 -13.07 -6.96 14.13
C LEU A 138 -11.98 -6.62 13.11
N HIS A 139 -11.48 -5.39 13.12
CA HIS A 139 -10.35 -4.99 12.29
C HIS A 139 -9.62 -3.82 12.93
N GLN A 140 -8.31 -3.96 13.16
CA GLN A 140 -7.47 -2.91 13.71
C GLN A 140 -7.01 -1.98 12.60
N HIS A 141 -7.43 -0.72 12.66
CA HIS A 141 -6.99 0.32 11.75
C HIS A 141 -5.56 0.75 12.08
N ILE A 142 -4.74 0.94 11.05
CA ILE A 142 -3.44 1.61 11.14
C ILE A 142 -3.43 2.71 10.06
N VAL A 143 -3.40 3.96 10.51
CA VAL A 143 -3.54 5.14 9.64
C VAL A 143 -2.27 5.99 9.73
N PRO A 144 -1.48 6.11 8.65
CA PRO A 144 -0.35 7.03 8.57
C PRO A 144 -0.78 8.49 8.73
N ARG A 145 0.01 9.27 9.47
CA ARG A 145 -0.24 10.68 9.78
C ARG A 145 0.98 11.55 9.45
N TRP A 146 0.71 12.79 9.05
CA TRP A 146 1.73 13.81 8.81
C TRP A 146 1.40 15.09 9.57
N THR A 147 2.44 15.86 9.84
CA THR A 147 2.32 17.21 10.39
C THR A 147 1.48 18.06 9.43
N GLY A 148 0.27 18.43 9.85
CA GLY A 148 -0.64 19.21 9.03
C GLY A 148 -1.35 18.42 7.94
N ASP A 149 -1.68 17.14 8.13
CA ASP A 149 -2.53 16.41 7.18
C ASP A 149 -4.02 16.78 7.25
N ALA A 150 -4.47 17.35 8.38
CA ALA A 150 -5.79 17.95 8.54
C ALA A 150 -5.84 19.34 7.87
N ASN A 151 -5.90 19.33 6.53
CA ASN A 151 -5.91 20.52 5.69
C ASN A 151 -7.32 21.03 5.34
N PHE A 152 -7.39 22.24 4.76
CA PHE A 152 -8.62 22.90 4.31
C PHE A 152 -9.49 22.01 3.39
N MET A 153 -8.87 21.17 2.55
CA MET A 153 -9.53 20.41 1.47
C MET A 153 -10.54 19.35 1.99
N PRO A 154 -10.17 18.41 2.89
CA PRO A 154 -11.15 17.51 3.50
C PRO A 154 -12.27 18.22 4.27
N ILE A 155 -11.94 19.36 4.91
CA ILE A 155 -12.82 20.06 5.85
C ILE A 155 -13.89 20.88 5.13
N LEU A 156 -13.55 21.57 4.03
CA LEU A 156 -14.49 22.47 3.33
C LEU A 156 -14.97 21.93 1.99
N ALA A 157 -14.16 21.12 1.31
CA ALA A 157 -14.51 20.56 0.02
C ALA A 157 -14.97 19.09 0.10
N SER A 158 -15.02 18.50 1.30
CA SER A 158 -15.38 17.08 1.47
C SER A 158 -14.57 16.13 0.59
N THR A 159 -13.35 16.52 0.23
CA THR A 159 -12.53 15.86 -0.80
C THR A 159 -11.13 15.63 -0.24
N MET A 160 -10.66 14.39 -0.29
CA MET A 160 -9.26 14.06 0.00
C MET A 160 -8.46 14.02 -1.31
N VAL A 161 -7.31 14.69 -1.34
CA VAL A 161 -6.33 14.53 -2.41
C VAL A 161 -5.42 13.36 -2.02
N MET A 162 -5.55 12.23 -2.72
CA MET A 162 -4.59 11.13 -2.59
C MET A 162 -3.41 11.38 -3.54
N PRO A 163 -2.18 11.56 -3.02
CA PRO A 163 -1.00 11.86 -3.86
C PRO A 163 -0.56 10.69 -4.75
N GLU A 164 -1.03 9.47 -4.47
CA GLU A 164 -0.66 8.25 -5.19
C GLU A 164 -1.88 7.33 -5.38
N LEU A 165 -1.90 6.59 -6.48
CA LEU A 165 -2.93 5.60 -6.78
C LEU A 165 -2.78 4.36 -5.89
N ILE A 166 -3.93 3.75 -5.53
CA ILE A 166 -3.97 2.56 -4.68
C ILE A 166 -3.05 1.43 -5.16
N PRO A 167 -3.00 1.04 -6.45
CA PRO A 167 -2.13 -0.05 -6.90
C PRO A 167 -0.64 0.20 -6.66
N ALA A 168 -0.18 1.46 -6.82
CA ALA A 168 1.21 1.82 -6.58
C ALA A 168 1.53 1.79 -5.07
N THR A 169 0.66 2.38 -4.23
CA THR A 169 0.82 2.33 -2.78
C THR A 169 0.77 0.90 -2.25
N TYR A 170 -0.14 0.08 -2.80
CA TYR A 170 -0.27 -1.34 -2.49
C TYR A 170 1.03 -2.09 -2.78
N ALA A 171 1.59 -1.93 -3.97
CA ALA A 171 2.82 -2.62 -4.38
C ALA A 171 4.00 -2.24 -3.49
N LYS A 172 4.16 -0.95 -3.19
CA LYS A 172 5.21 -0.46 -2.29
C LYS A 172 5.04 -1.01 -0.87
N ALA A 173 3.82 -0.95 -0.33
CA ALA A 173 3.52 -1.45 1.01
C ALA A 173 3.74 -2.97 1.12
N ARG A 174 3.32 -3.74 0.11
CA ARG A 174 3.49 -5.20 0.06
C ARG A 174 4.97 -5.58 -0.03
N ALA A 175 5.76 -4.90 -0.86
CA ALA A 175 7.20 -5.15 -0.93
C ALA A 175 7.89 -4.91 0.42
N GLU A 176 7.60 -3.81 1.10
CA GLU A 176 8.19 -3.55 2.42
C GLU A 176 7.65 -4.48 3.51
N LEU A 177 6.41 -4.95 3.43
CA LEU A 177 5.93 -5.99 4.34
C LEU A 177 6.63 -7.32 4.09
N ASN A 178 6.91 -7.70 2.84
CA ASN A 178 7.72 -8.89 2.53
C ASN A 178 9.13 -8.77 3.10
N ARG A 179 9.67 -7.56 3.20
CA ARG A 179 10.92 -7.31 3.92
C ARG A 179 10.75 -7.50 5.44
N GLU A 180 9.78 -6.82 6.05
CA GLU A 180 9.63 -6.78 7.51
C GLU A 180 9.14 -8.13 8.09
N LEU A 181 8.38 -8.92 7.32
CA LEU A 181 7.80 -10.21 7.74
C LEU A 181 8.42 -11.42 7.04
N GLY A 182 8.92 -11.26 5.82
CA GLY A 182 9.49 -12.34 4.98
C GLY A 182 11.01 -12.26 4.78
N SER A 183 11.67 -11.23 5.32
CA SER A 183 13.12 -11.00 5.20
C SER A 183 13.64 -10.75 3.77
N ALA A 184 12.80 -10.26 2.85
CA ALA A 184 13.25 -9.85 1.53
C ALA A 184 14.30 -8.72 1.60
N THR A 185 15.43 -8.89 0.92
CA THR A 185 16.52 -7.89 0.82
C THR A 185 16.69 -7.32 -0.59
N SER A 186 16.00 -7.90 -1.57
CA SER A 186 16.06 -7.52 -2.96
C SER A 186 14.65 -7.40 -3.55
N VAL A 187 14.55 -6.76 -4.70
CA VAL A 187 13.30 -6.56 -5.42
C VAL A 187 13.55 -6.67 -6.92
N ALA A 188 12.72 -7.44 -7.59
CA ALA A 188 12.72 -7.55 -9.05
C ALA A 188 11.68 -6.60 -9.65
N SER A 189 11.76 -6.34 -10.95
CA SER A 189 10.81 -5.46 -11.63
C SER A 189 10.41 -5.97 -13.00
N VAL A 190 9.11 -5.97 -13.30
CA VAL A 190 8.60 -6.02 -14.67
C VAL A 190 8.50 -4.59 -15.17
N VAL A 191 9.43 -4.19 -16.06
CA VAL A 191 9.52 -2.83 -16.56
C VAL A 191 8.85 -2.73 -17.93
N LEU A 192 7.67 -2.15 -17.98
CA LEU A 192 6.88 -1.94 -19.19
C LEU A 192 7.40 -0.71 -19.96
N VAL A 193 7.70 -0.90 -21.24
CA VAL A 193 8.09 0.13 -22.20
C VAL A 193 7.14 0.12 -23.40
N ASP A 194 7.11 1.23 -24.15
CA ASP A 194 6.31 1.40 -25.38
C ASP A 194 4.83 1.01 -25.25
N GLY A 195 4.18 1.49 -24.17
CA GLY A 195 2.78 1.14 -23.89
C GLY A 195 2.58 -0.33 -23.55
N ALA A 196 3.55 -0.95 -22.85
CA ALA A 196 3.54 -2.37 -22.47
C ALA A 196 3.65 -3.36 -23.64
N ARG A 197 4.08 -2.91 -24.83
CA ARG A 197 4.38 -3.78 -25.97
C ARG A 197 5.72 -4.50 -25.82
N SER A 198 6.59 -3.98 -24.98
CA SER A 198 7.88 -4.58 -24.66
C SER A 198 8.15 -4.50 -23.16
N ILE A 199 9.03 -5.36 -22.67
CA ILE A 199 9.59 -5.29 -21.32
C ILE A 199 11.10 -5.06 -21.37
N LEU A 200 11.67 -4.42 -20.34
CA LEU A 200 13.12 -4.36 -20.19
C LEU A 200 13.64 -5.55 -19.40
N LEU A 201 14.64 -6.22 -19.97
CA LEU A 201 15.46 -7.21 -19.29
C LEU A 201 16.86 -6.66 -19.09
N ARG A 202 17.53 -7.15 -18.05
CA ARG A 202 18.94 -6.90 -17.79
C ARG A 202 19.67 -8.22 -17.74
N ASP A 203 20.67 -8.37 -18.61
CA ASP A 203 21.47 -9.61 -18.71
C ASP A 203 20.59 -10.87 -18.89
N GLY A 204 19.47 -10.73 -19.61
CA GLY A 204 18.53 -11.83 -19.90
C GLY A 204 17.47 -12.10 -18.83
N HIS A 205 17.46 -11.38 -17.71
CA HIS A 205 16.52 -11.57 -16.58
C HIS A 205 15.74 -10.30 -16.22
N LEU A 206 14.72 -10.44 -15.37
CA LEU A 206 14.04 -9.27 -14.79
C LEU A 206 15.04 -8.44 -13.97
N PRO A 207 15.06 -7.10 -14.11
CA PRO A 207 15.95 -6.24 -13.33
C PRO A 207 15.79 -6.45 -11.82
N LEU A 208 16.87 -6.91 -11.19
CA LEU A 208 16.96 -7.14 -9.75
C LEU A 208 17.78 -6.04 -9.07
N ALA A 209 17.21 -5.42 -8.05
CA ALA A 209 17.88 -4.44 -7.21
C ALA A 209 18.01 -4.96 -5.78
N GLU A 210 19.23 -4.89 -5.22
CA GLU A 210 19.48 -5.11 -3.80
C GLU A 210 19.18 -3.82 -3.03
N ALA A 211 18.44 -3.93 -1.92
CA ALA A 211 18.20 -2.79 -1.03
C ALA A 211 19.19 -2.79 0.13
N GLU A 212 19.93 -1.68 0.30
CA GLU A 212 20.64 -1.48 1.56
C GLU A 212 19.62 -1.33 2.71
N THR A 213 20.03 -1.66 3.94
CA THR A 213 19.16 -1.67 5.12
C THR A 213 18.38 -0.36 5.35
N ARG A 214 18.85 0.79 4.87
CA ARG A 214 18.12 2.06 5.04
C ARG A 214 17.19 2.40 3.87
N TYR A 215 17.42 1.85 2.68
CA TYR A 215 16.63 2.20 1.49
C TYR A 215 15.37 1.35 1.39
N PRO A 216 14.25 1.95 0.96
CA PRO A 216 13.08 1.20 0.52
C PRO A 216 13.42 0.37 -0.73
N LEU A 217 12.92 -0.87 -0.78
CA LEU A 217 12.98 -1.76 -1.93
C LEU A 217 12.48 -1.05 -3.18
N TRP A 218 11.28 -0.47 -3.13
CA TRP A 218 10.69 0.20 -4.29
C TRP A 218 11.53 1.36 -4.82
N LEU A 219 12.30 2.02 -3.96
CA LEU A 219 13.20 3.09 -4.36
C LEU A 219 14.45 2.51 -5.03
N SER A 220 15.03 1.43 -4.49
CA SER A 220 16.14 0.70 -5.12
C SER A 220 15.78 0.21 -6.53
N ALA A 221 14.54 -0.27 -6.73
CA ALA A 221 14.05 -0.63 -8.07
C ALA A 221 14.00 0.57 -9.03
N LEU A 222 13.51 1.72 -8.57
CA LEU A 222 13.46 2.95 -9.37
C LEU A 222 14.85 3.53 -9.66
N GLU A 223 15.79 3.45 -8.72
CA GLU A 223 17.17 3.91 -8.92
C GLU A 223 17.91 3.03 -9.94
N LEU A 224 17.62 1.73 -9.97
CA LEU A 224 18.16 0.81 -10.97
C LEU A 224 17.62 1.10 -12.38
N VAL A 225 16.30 1.27 -12.51
CA VAL A 225 15.61 1.35 -13.81
C VAL A 225 15.55 2.78 -14.35
N GLY A 226 15.43 3.78 -13.49
CA GLY A 226 15.21 5.18 -13.86
C GLY A 226 16.18 5.74 -14.90
N PRO A 227 17.51 5.54 -14.76
CA PRO A 227 18.50 6.04 -15.70
C PRO A 227 18.37 5.48 -17.12
N VAL A 228 17.95 4.22 -17.26
CA VAL A 228 17.82 3.53 -18.57
C VAL A 228 16.43 3.64 -19.19
N ALA A 229 15.44 3.99 -18.36
CA ALA A 229 14.03 4.13 -18.77
C ALA A 229 13.61 5.58 -19.07
N GLY A 230 14.55 6.54 -19.06
CA GLY A 230 14.22 7.97 -19.19
C GLY A 230 13.32 8.49 -18.06
N GLY A 231 13.33 7.81 -16.91
CA GLY A 231 12.38 7.97 -15.81
C GLY A 231 11.47 6.75 -15.64
N ALA A 232 11.13 6.44 -14.39
CA ALA A 232 10.37 5.25 -14.03
C ALA A 232 9.35 5.57 -12.93
N THR A 233 8.20 4.90 -12.97
CA THR A 233 7.17 4.99 -11.91
C THR A 233 6.64 3.62 -11.57
N ILE A 234 6.49 3.32 -10.27
CA ILE A 234 5.79 2.12 -9.80
C ILE A 234 4.31 2.25 -10.18
N THR A 235 3.77 1.23 -10.86
CA THR A 235 2.36 1.20 -11.25
C THR A 235 1.57 0.09 -10.56
N GLY A 236 2.23 -0.94 -10.06
CA GLY A 236 1.54 -2.07 -9.46
C GLY A 236 2.45 -3.15 -8.91
N TRP A 237 1.82 -4.21 -8.42
CA TRP A 237 2.44 -5.42 -7.90
C TRP A 237 2.40 -6.50 -8.98
N ALA A 238 3.54 -7.15 -9.23
CA ALA A 238 3.64 -8.18 -10.27
C ALA A 238 3.63 -9.60 -9.67
N GLY A 239 4.13 -9.78 -8.44
CA GLY A 239 4.18 -11.09 -7.80
C GLY A 239 5.38 -11.25 -6.89
N GLU A 240 5.79 -12.50 -6.67
CA GLU A 240 6.99 -12.86 -5.92
C GLU A 240 7.74 -13.98 -6.66
N LEU A 241 9.06 -13.88 -6.73
CA LEU A 241 9.93 -14.98 -7.17
C LEU A 241 10.41 -15.74 -5.92
N ARG A 242 10.30 -17.06 -5.89
CA ARG A 242 10.70 -17.89 -4.75
C ARG A 242 12.02 -18.60 -5.00
N GLY A 243 12.37 -18.81 -6.26
CA GLY A 243 13.54 -19.59 -6.64
C GLY A 243 13.44 -21.06 -6.20
N ALA A 244 14.42 -21.87 -6.59
CA ALA A 244 14.35 -23.32 -6.42
C ALA A 244 14.63 -23.84 -4.98
N GLY A 245 14.85 -22.95 -3.99
CA GLY A 245 15.34 -23.33 -2.67
C GLY A 245 14.65 -22.65 -1.49
N PRO A 246 14.96 -23.05 -0.24
CA PRO A 246 14.45 -22.41 0.96
C PRO A 246 15.15 -21.05 1.15
N GLY A 247 14.58 -20.01 0.55
CA GLY A 247 15.04 -18.63 0.67
C GLY A 247 13.86 -17.67 0.84
N PRO A 248 14.13 -16.41 1.23
CA PRO A 248 13.10 -15.37 1.22
C PRO A 248 12.64 -15.16 -0.22
N SER A 249 11.33 -14.95 -0.41
CA SER A 249 10.81 -14.59 -1.72
C SER A 249 11.24 -13.17 -2.10
N VAL A 250 11.46 -12.95 -3.39
CA VAL A 250 11.81 -11.66 -3.96
C VAL A 250 10.53 -10.99 -4.45
N PRO A 251 10.08 -9.88 -3.84
CA PRO A 251 8.95 -9.11 -4.35
C PRO A 251 9.23 -8.62 -5.78
N VAL A 252 8.20 -8.63 -6.62
CA VAL A 252 8.29 -8.12 -8.00
C VAL A 252 7.32 -6.96 -8.18
N LEU A 253 7.85 -5.82 -8.60
CA LEU A 253 7.08 -4.60 -8.86
C LEU A 253 6.83 -4.41 -10.35
N THR A 254 5.66 -3.86 -10.70
CA THR A 254 5.42 -3.35 -12.05
C THR A 254 5.89 -1.90 -12.15
N ILE A 255 6.76 -1.63 -13.11
CA ILE A 255 7.28 -0.30 -13.39
C ILE A 255 6.87 0.12 -14.80
N ARG A 256 6.44 1.36 -14.95
CA ARG A 256 6.27 1.99 -16.27
C ARG A 256 7.43 2.94 -16.54
N ALA A 257 8.12 2.71 -17.65
CA ALA A 257 9.15 3.60 -18.17
C ALA A 257 8.54 4.83 -18.85
N ARG A 258 9.28 5.95 -18.88
CA ARG A 258 8.89 7.17 -19.61
C ARG A 258 9.47 7.26 -21.01
N GLY A 259 10.57 6.57 -21.28
CA GLY A 259 11.22 6.51 -22.57
C GLY A 259 12.20 5.34 -22.67
N GLU A 260 13.03 5.37 -23.70
CA GLU A 260 14.01 4.33 -23.99
C GLU A 260 15.40 4.95 -24.05
N ALA A 261 16.21 4.72 -23.02
CA ALA A 261 17.63 5.05 -23.02
C ALA A 261 18.39 3.75 -22.72
N LEU A 262 18.40 2.82 -23.68
CA LEU A 262 19.05 1.53 -23.51
C LEU A 262 20.55 1.74 -23.30
N ALA A 263 21.04 1.22 -22.18
CA ALA A 263 22.46 1.15 -21.83
C ALA A 263 22.98 -0.29 -22.07
N ASP A 264 24.29 -0.47 -22.02
CA ASP A 264 24.91 -1.79 -22.15
C ASP A 264 24.34 -2.78 -21.10
N GLY A 265 24.02 -4.00 -21.54
CA GLY A 265 23.41 -5.05 -20.72
C GLY A 265 21.89 -4.98 -20.58
N TRP A 266 21.25 -3.93 -21.13
CA TRP A 266 19.79 -3.81 -21.15
C TRP A 266 19.23 -4.11 -22.54
N GLU A 267 18.14 -4.84 -22.58
CA GLU A 267 17.41 -5.13 -23.82
C GLU A 267 15.92 -4.87 -23.64
N ALA A 268 15.28 -4.33 -24.67
CA ALA A 268 13.83 -4.27 -24.78
C ALA A 268 13.35 -5.49 -25.56
N VAL A 269 12.55 -6.34 -24.92
CA VAL A 269 12.01 -7.57 -25.52
C VAL A 269 10.53 -7.39 -25.76
N SER A 270 10.09 -7.58 -27.01
CA SER A 270 8.68 -7.62 -27.35
C SER A 270 7.98 -8.74 -26.59
N VAL A 271 6.81 -8.43 -26.03
CA VAL A 271 5.99 -9.38 -25.28
C VAL A 271 5.59 -10.60 -26.13
N GLU A 272 5.45 -10.43 -27.45
CA GLU A 272 5.14 -11.52 -28.40
C GLU A 272 6.28 -12.56 -28.52
N HIS A 273 7.49 -12.20 -28.09
CA HIS A 273 8.69 -13.03 -28.21
C HIS A 273 9.22 -13.49 -26.85
N ILE A 274 8.52 -13.21 -25.75
CA ILE A 274 9.02 -13.48 -24.41
C ILE A 274 9.17 -14.98 -24.13
N GLU A 275 8.24 -15.80 -24.60
CA GLU A 275 8.28 -17.26 -24.50
C GLU A 275 9.47 -17.90 -25.23
N ARG A 276 10.09 -17.15 -26.17
CA ARG A 276 11.27 -17.62 -26.92
C ARG A 276 12.58 -17.30 -26.21
N ARG A 277 12.54 -16.67 -25.04
CA ARG A 277 13.71 -16.34 -24.21
C ARG A 277 13.96 -17.45 -23.19
N GLU A 278 15.22 -17.60 -22.78
CA GLU A 278 15.63 -18.48 -21.68
C GLU A 278 15.38 -17.82 -20.32
N LEU A 279 14.17 -17.30 -20.10
CA LEU A 279 13.75 -16.78 -18.79
C LEU A 279 13.39 -17.92 -17.84
N ASP A 280 13.51 -17.66 -16.54
CA ASP A 280 13.01 -18.59 -15.54
C ASP A 280 11.47 -18.71 -15.64
N PRO A 281 10.87 -19.91 -15.51
CA PRO A 281 9.42 -20.08 -15.53
C PRO A 281 8.66 -19.18 -14.55
N GLU A 282 9.23 -18.86 -13.37
CA GLU A 282 8.62 -17.92 -12.41
C GLU A 282 8.62 -16.48 -12.96
N GLU A 283 9.69 -16.07 -13.65
CA GLU A 283 9.76 -14.75 -14.30
C GLU A 283 8.72 -14.64 -15.41
N ILE A 284 8.57 -15.69 -16.24
CA ILE A 284 7.56 -15.74 -17.31
C ILE A 284 6.15 -15.61 -16.71
N ALA A 285 5.83 -16.39 -15.67
CA ALA A 285 4.51 -16.35 -15.05
C ALA A 285 4.17 -14.96 -14.49
N VAL A 286 5.15 -14.28 -13.86
CA VAL A 286 4.96 -12.92 -13.33
C VAL A 286 4.76 -11.90 -14.45
N VAL A 287 5.51 -12.00 -15.55
CA VAL A 287 5.32 -11.15 -16.72
C VAL A 287 3.93 -11.36 -17.32
N GLU A 288 3.52 -12.60 -17.56
CA GLU A 288 2.20 -12.92 -18.15
C GLU A 288 1.05 -12.35 -17.31
N ALA A 289 1.13 -12.49 -15.98
CA ALA A 289 0.14 -11.93 -15.06
C ALA A 289 0.03 -10.38 -15.18
N VAL A 290 1.17 -9.70 -15.31
CA VAL A 290 1.20 -8.24 -15.52
C VAL A 290 0.57 -7.88 -16.86
N LEU A 291 0.92 -8.57 -17.94
CA LEU A 291 0.40 -8.27 -19.28
C LEU A 291 -1.11 -8.51 -19.38
N ALA A 292 -1.61 -9.59 -18.75
CA ALA A 292 -3.04 -9.85 -18.67
C ALA A 292 -3.78 -8.72 -17.92
N THR A 293 -3.18 -8.20 -16.85
CA THR A 293 -3.74 -7.07 -16.09
C THR A 293 -3.81 -5.80 -16.94
N VAL A 294 -2.73 -5.49 -17.67
CA VAL A 294 -2.67 -4.30 -18.54
C VAL A 294 -3.72 -4.39 -19.66
N ALA A 295 -3.85 -5.55 -20.32
CA ALA A 295 -4.84 -5.75 -21.37
C ALA A 295 -6.28 -5.54 -20.87
N ASN A 296 -6.60 -6.06 -19.68
CA ASN A 296 -7.92 -5.89 -19.06
C ASN A 296 -8.24 -4.42 -18.74
N ASP A 297 -7.24 -3.65 -18.29
CA ASP A 297 -7.41 -2.22 -18.00
C ASP A 297 -7.64 -1.39 -19.27
N GLU A 298 -6.98 -1.73 -20.38
CA GLU A 298 -7.19 -1.10 -21.68
C GLU A 298 -8.60 -1.38 -22.22
N GLU A 299 -9.07 -2.63 -22.13
CA GLU A 299 -10.44 -3.00 -22.53
C GLU A 299 -11.51 -2.24 -21.71
N ARG A 300 -11.35 -2.17 -20.38
CA ARG A 300 -12.26 -1.41 -19.50
C ARG A 300 -12.28 0.08 -19.82
N SER A 301 -11.11 0.65 -20.10
CA SER A 301 -10.98 2.06 -20.48
C SER A 301 -11.72 2.35 -21.79
N THR A 302 -11.63 1.44 -22.75
CA THR A 302 -12.30 1.55 -24.06
C THR A 302 -13.82 1.40 -23.94
N GLN A 303 -14.30 0.50 -23.06
CA GLN A 303 -15.73 0.32 -22.77
C GLN A 303 -16.35 1.51 -22.04
N ASN A 304 -15.60 2.20 -21.18
CA ASN A 304 -16.09 3.41 -20.49
C ASN A 304 -16.13 4.63 -21.43
N GLN A 305 -15.23 4.72 -22.41
CA GLN A 305 -15.26 5.79 -23.41
C GLN A 305 -16.41 5.67 -24.41
N THR A 306 -16.92 4.45 -24.66
CA THR A 306 -18.05 4.21 -25.58
C THR A 306 -19.43 4.37 -24.92
N ARG A 307 -19.47 4.60 -23.60
CA ARG A 307 -20.71 4.83 -22.82
C ARG A 307 -20.99 6.31 -22.50
N HIS A 308 -20.20 7.23 -23.03
CA HIS A 308 -20.41 8.68 -22.97
C HIS A 308 -20.71 9.24 -24.36
#